data_AF-A0A3D3PSS1-F1
#
_entry.id   AF-A0A3D3PSS1-F1
#
_cell.length_a   1.000
_cell.length_b   1.000
_cell.length_c   1.000
_cell.angle_alpha   90.00
_cell.angle_beta   90.00
_cell.angle_gamma   90.00
#
_symmetry.space_group_name_H-M   'P 1'
#
loop_
_entity.id
_entity.type
_entity.pdbx_description
1 polymer ?
#
loop_
_entity_poly.entity_id
_entity_poly.type
_entity_poly.pdbx_seq_one_letter_code
_entity_poly.pdbx_strand_id
1 'polypeptide(L)'
;DEKLGFYKVAPYYYAPGWWEPGAQLSFYVGIKEWEKLPKEYQAAFEAATYEAHVLMQAEYDAKNPAALARLLKNGVKLRSFSKEIMDACYKAANDQMEEESKKNAKFKKIYEPWKRFRQDQNQWASVAEAPMQNYLINPGKK
;
A
#
# COMPACT_ATOMS: atom_id res chain seq x y z
N ASP A 1 8.19 -11.22 5.51
CA ASP A 1 8.71 -11.83 6.76
C ASP A 1 9.09 -13.30 6.65
N GLU A 2 8.20 -14.17 6.15
CA GLU A 2 8.41 -15.61 6.15
C GLU A 2 9.65 -16.05 5.36
N LYS A 3 9.70 -15.74 4.05
CA LYS A 3 10.83 -16.14 3.19
C LYS A 3 12.17 -15.54 3.62
N LEU A 4 12.15 -14.30 4.11
CA LEU A 4 13.34 -13.58 4.58
C LEU A 4 13.78 -14.02 5.99
N GLY A 5 12.93 -14.74 6.72
CA GLY A 5 13.28 -15.33 8.02
C GLY A 5 13.26 -14.36 9.20
N PHE A 6 12.69 -13.15 9.07
CA PHE A 6 12.69 -12.15 10.16
C PHE A 6 12.04 -12.66 11.45
N TYR A 7 11.02 -13.51 11.33
CA TYR A 7 10.35 -14.12 12.48
C TYR A 7 11.27 -14.96 13.38
N LYS A 8 12.43 -15.39 12.88
CA LYS A 8 13.42 -16.15 13.65
C LYS A 8 14.17 -15.29 14.69
N VAL A 9 14.21 -13.98 14.49
CA VAL A 9 14.97 -13.03 15.33
C VAL A 9 14.12 -11.89 15.89
N ALA A 10 12.98 -11.58 15.26
CA ALA A 10 12.04 -10.55 15.68
C ALA A 10 10.64 -11.19 15.86
N PRO A 11 10.25 -11.56 17.09
CA PRO A 11 9.01 -12.30 17.32
C PRO A 11 7.75 -11.44 17.22
N TYR A 12 7.87 -10.11 17.31
CA TYR A 12 6.74 -9.19 17.24
C TYR A 12 6.53 -8.68 15.83
N TYR A 13 5.34 -8.93 15.29
CA TYR A 13 4.94 -8.44 13.97
C TYR A 13 3.81 -7.42 14.14
N TYR A 14 4.10 -6.14 13.89
CA TYR A 14 3.12 -5.06 14.03
C TYR A 14 2.38 -4.78 12.73
N ALA A 15 1.09 -4.46 12.84
CA ALA A 15 0.21 -4.02 11.76
C ALA A 15 -0.66 -2.82 12.20
N PRO A 16 -1.21 -2.03 11.25
CA PRO A 16 -0.85 -2.01 9.83
C PRO A 16 0.50 -1.31 9.59
N GLY A 17 1.13 -1.58 8.45
CA GLY A 17 2.27 -0.77 7.96
C GLY A 17 1.78 0.59 7.46
N TRP A 18 1.56 1.53 8.38
CA TRP A 18 0.90 2.81 8.12
C TRP A 18 1.63 3.71 7.11
N TRP A 19 2.93 3.47 6.88
CA TRP A 19 3.74 4.20 5.91
C TRP A 19 3.46 3.77 4.46
N GLU A 20 2.93 2.56 4.24
CA GLU A 20 2.70 1.97 2.91
C GLU A 20 1.39 1.19 2.86
N PRO A 21 0.22 1.87 2.84
CA PRO A 21 -1.08 1.18 2.77
C PRO A 21 -1.37 0.52 1.42
N GLY A 22 -0.61 0.88 0.37
CA GLY A 22 -0.74 0.34 -0.99
C GLY A 22 0.50 0.68 -1.81
N ALA A 23 1.56 -0.10 -1.63
CA ALA A 23 2.84 0.13 -2.29
C ALA A 23 2.74 -0.13 -3.80
N GLN A 24 2.77 0.95 -4.58
CA GLN A 24 2.84 0.87 -6.04
C GLN A 24 4.28 0.72 -6.50
N LEU A 25 4.58 -0.33 -7.27
CA LEU A 25 5.87 -0.51 -7.90
C LEU A 25 5.92 0.19 -9.27
N SER A 26 7.10 0.64 -9.66
CA SER A 26 7.31 1.39 -10.91
C SER A 26 8.29 0.68 -11.82
N PHE A 27 8.00 0.67 -13.11
CA PHE A 27 8.99 0.40 -14.15
C PHE A 27 9.59 1.73 -14.60
N TYR A 28 10.92 1.83 -14.59
CA TYR A 28 11.63 3.00 -15.09
C TYR A 28 12.31 2.66 -16.41
N VAL A 29 12.04 3.44 -17.45
CA VAL A 29 12.66 3.30 -18.77
C VAL A 29 13.42 4.59 -19.09
N GLY A 30 14.64 4.44 -19.62
CA GLY A 30 15.41 5.60 -20.10
C GLY A 30 14.67 6.29 -21.23
N ILE A 31 14.40 7.60 -21.10
CA ILE A 31 13.53 8.32 -22.05
C ILE A 31 14.01 8.22 -23.51
N LYS A 32 15.33 8.24 -23.74
CA LYS A 32 15.92 8.09 -25.07
C LYS A 32 15.70 6.72 -25.68
N GLU A 33 15.64 5.67 -24.87
CA GLU A 33 15.35 4.31 -25.38
C GLU A 33 13.86 4.13 -25.60
N TRP A 34 13.03 4.70 -24.72
CA TRP A 34 11.58 4.73 -24.89
C TRP A 34 11.18 5.38 -26.21
N GLU A 35 11.75 6.54 -26.52
CA GLU A 35 11.47 7.30 -27.74
C GLU A 35 11.90 6.58 -29.03
N LYS A 36 12.86 5.66 -28.95
CA LYS A 36 13.28 4.83 -30.09
C LYS A 36 12.33 3.67 -30.38
N LEU A 37 11.49 3.27 -29.42
CA LEU A 37 10.57 2.17 -29.62
C LEU A 37 9.50 2.54 -30.67
N PRO A 38 9.20 1.63 -31.61
CA PRO A 38 7.99 1.73 -32.42
C PRO A 38 6.74 1.90 -31.54
N LYS A 39 5.70 2.56 -32.06
CA LYS A 39 4.50 2.90 -31.28
C LYS A 39 3.77 1.67 -30.76
N GLU A 40 3.76 0.60 -31.54
CA GLU A 40 3.25 -0.70 -31.17
C GLU A 40 4.00 -1.32 -29.98
N TYR A 41 5.30 -1.05 -29.83
CA TYR A 41 6.10 -1.56 -28.71
C TYR A 41 5.99 -0.68 -27.47
N GLN A 42 5.81 0.63 -27.63
CA GLN A 42 5.39 1.50 -26.52
C GLN A 42 4.06 1.00 -25.94
N ALA A 43 3.06 0.77 -26.80
CA ALA A 43 1.75 0.26 -26.39
C ALA A 43 1.84 -1.15 -25.76
N ALA A 44 2.63 -2.06 -26.34
CA ALA A 44 2.83 -3.39 -25.76
C ALA A 44 3.49 -3.32 -24.37
N PHE A 45 4.47 -2.44 -24.19
CA PHE A 45 5.10 -2.24 -22.88
C PHE A 45 4.12 -1.69 -21.85
N GLU A 46 3.34 -0.66 -22.21
CA GLU A 46 2.29 -0.11 -21.33
C GLU A 46 1.32 -1.21 -20.91
N ALA A 47 0.76 -1.96 -21.87
CA ALA A 47 -0.16 -3.07 -21.59
C ALA A 47 0.45 -4.12 -20.65
N ALA A 48 1.68 -4.56 -20.92
CA ALA A 48 2.38 -5.55 -20.09
C ALA A 48 2.63 -5.04 -18.66
N THR A 49 2.94 -3.76 -18.49
CA THR A 49 3.15 -3.19 -17.14
C THR A 49 1.85 -3.05 -16.35
N TYR A 50 0.72 -2.76 -17.00
CA TYR A 50 -0.61 -2.82 -16.38
C TYR A 50 -0.96 -4.25 -15.94
N GLU A 51 -0.75 -5.25 -16.80
CA GLU A 51 -0.98 -6.65 -16.46
C GLU A 51 -0.10 -7.09 -15.30
N ALA A 52 1.19 -6.77 -15.33
CA ALA A 52 2.12 -7.10 -14.26
C ALA A 52 1.72 -6.47 -12.92
N HIS A 53 1.22 -5.23 -12.93
CA HIS A 53 0.71 -4.57 -11.73
C HIS A 53 -0.49 -5.32 -11.13
N VAL A 54 -1.49 -5.64 -11.95
CA VAL A 54 -2.71 -6.34 -11.50
C VAL A 54 -2.37 -7.75 -11.01
N LEU A 55 -1.56 -8.49 -11.77
CA LEU A 55 -1.18 -9.85 -11.42
C LEU A 55 -0.39 -9.89 -10.11
N MET A 56 0.58 -8.98 -9.93
CA MET A 56 1.36 -8.90 -8.70
C MET A 56 0.46 -8.69 -7.47
N GLN A 57 -0.48 -7.75 -7.54
CA GLN A 57 -1.40 -7.48 -6.43
C GLN A 57 -2.26 -8.72 -6.12
N ALA A 58 -2.86 -9.33 -7.15
CA ALA A 58 -3.69 -10.53 -6.99
C ALA A 58 -2.90 -11.71 -6.40
N GLU A 59 -1.63 -11.87 -6.79
CA GLU A 59 -0.76 -12.89 -6.21
C GLU A 59 -0.48 -12.66 -4.72
N TYR A 60 -0.26 -11.41 -4.29
CA TYR A 60 -0.09 -11.10 -2.87
C TYR A 60 -1.37 -11.41 -2.09
N ASP A 61 -2.53 -11.02 -2.61
CA ASP A 61 -3.82 -11.28 -1.97
C ASP A 61 -4.09 -12.78 -1.81
N ALA A 62 -3.71 -13.60 -2.80
CA ALA A 62 -3.84 -15.06 -2.73
C ALA A 62 -2.79 -15.73 -1.81
N LYS A 63 -1.54 -15.25 -1.80
CA LYS A 63 -0.42 -15.91 -1.11
C LYS A 63 -0.29 -15.49 0.36
N ASN A 64 -0.63 -14.24 0.71
CA ASN A 64 -0.43 -13.68 2.05
C ASN A 64 -1.24 -14.39 3.16
N PRO A 65 -2.52 -14.80 2.97
CA PRO A 65 -3.28 -15.46 4.03
C PRO A 65 -2.60 -16.75 4.53
N ALA A 66 -2.15 -17.60 3.60
CA ALA A 66 -1.45 -18.84 3.94
C ALA A 66 -0.08 -18.57 4.59
N ALA A 67 0.64 -17.54 4.15
CA ALA A 67 1.91 -17.14 4.75
C ALA A 67 1.74 -16.64 6.19
N LEU A 68 0.73 -15.80 6.43
CA LEU A 68 0.41 -15.31 7.78
C LEU A 68 0.07 -16.47 8.72
N ALA A 69 -0.74 -17.43 8.28
CA ALA A 69 -1.06 -18.62 9.08
C ALA A 69 0.19 -19.42 9.48
N ARG A 70 1.15 -19.60 8.56
CA ARG A 70 2.43 -20.27 8.86
C ARG A 70 3.30 -19.46 9.81
N LEU A 71 3.36 -18.14 9.67
CA LEU A 71 4.07 -17.26 10.61
C LEU A 71 3.51 -17.37 12.03
N LEU A 72 2.19 -17.35 12.19
CA LEU A 72 1.54 -17.50 13.49
C LEU A 72 1.81 -18.89 14.09
N LYS A 73 1.73 -19.96 13.28
CA LYS A 73 2.11 -21.32 13.71
C LYS A 73 3.57 -21.41 14.16
N ASN A 74 4.45 -20.61 13.58
CA ASN A 74 5.86 -20.51 13.94
C ASN A 74 6.14 -19.53 15.10
N GLY A 75 5.12 -19.10 15.84
CA GLY A 75 5.28 -18.36 17.08
C GLY A 75 5.38 -16.84 16.94
N VAL A 76 5.10 -16.28 15.76
CA VAL A 76 4.99 -14.82 15.58
C VAL A 76 3.86 -14.26 16.44
N LYS A 77 4.15 -13.16 17.12
CA LYS A 77 3.21 -12.39 17.95
C LYS A 77 2.69 -11.20 17.15
N LEU A 78 1.54 -11.37 16.51
CA LEU A 78 0.86 -10.27 15.83
C LEU A 78 0.42 -9.21 16.83
N ARG A 79 0.68 -7.94 16.53
CA ARG A 79 0.32 -6.78 17.34
C ARG A 79 -0.26 -5.69 16.47
N SER A 80 -1.16 -4.91 17.04
CA SER A 80 -1.59 -3.66 16.43
C SER A 80 -0.84 -2.50 17.09
N PHE A 81 -0.48 -1.49 16.31
CA PHE A 81 -0.07 -0.21 16.90
C PHE A 81 -1.21 0.37 17.74
N SER A 82 -0.87 1.01 18.87
CA SER A 82 -1.89 1.69 19.69
C SER A 82 -2.47 2.89 18.92
N LYS A 83 -3.66 3.32 19.31
CA LYS A 83 -4.27 4.53 18.72
C LYS A 83 -3.36 5.74 18.90
N GLU A 84 -2.73 5.89 20.06
CA GLU A 84 -1.79 6.98 20.35
C GLU A 84 -0.62 7.01 19.35
N ILE A 85 0.00 5.85 19.07
CA ILE A 85 1.08 5.74 18.08
C ILE A 85 0.57 6.09 16.69
N MET A 86 -0.60 5.54 16.30
CA MET A 86 -1.19 5.81 14.99
C MET A 86 -1.54 7.29 14.79
N ASP A 87 -2.11 7.95 15.81
CA ASP A 87 -2.43 9.38 15.79
C ASP A 87 -1.16 10.23 15.67
N ALA A 88 -0.11 9.89 16.42
CA ALA A 88 1.19 10.58 16.36
C ALA A 88 1.85 10.44 14.98
N CYS A 89 1.89 9.22 14.42
CA CYS A 89 2.40 8.96 13.07
C CYS A 89 1.58 9.70 12.00
N TYR A 90 0.25 9.68 12.11
CA TYR A 90 -0.63 10.40 11.18
C TYR A 90 -0.36 11.90 11.21
N LYS A 91 -0.26 12.50 12.41
CA LYS A 91 0.04 13.93 12.55
C LYS A 91 1.41 14.26 11.95
N ALA A 92 2.46 13.53 12.33
CA ALA A 92 3.82 13.78 11.86
C ALA A 92 3.93 13.65 10.33
N ALA A 93 3.31 12.62 9.74
CA ALA A 93 3.31 12.42 8.29
C ALA A 93 2.60 13.56 7.55
N ASN A 94 1.42 13.99 8.01
CA ASN A 94 0.72 15.11 7.37
C ASN A 94 1.47 16.43 7.53
N ASP A 95 2.00 16.74 8.72
CA ASP A 95 2.79 17.95 8.94
C ASP A 95 3.99 18.02 7.98
N GLN A 96 4.71 16.90 7.81
CA GLN A 96 5.83 16.79 6.89
C GLN A 96 5.41 17.00 5.42
N MET A 97 4.31 16.39 4.98
CA MET A 97 3.82 16.55 3.61
C MET A 97 3.33 17.98 3.35
N GLU A 98 2.69 18.63 4.32
CA GLU A 98 2.28 20.03 4.22
C GLU A 98 3.47 20.98 4.19
N GLU A 99 4.50 20.74 5.00
CA GLU A 99 5.74 21.52 4.98
C GLU A 99 6.44 21.38 3.63
N GLU A 100 6.61 20.16 3.13
CA GLU A 100 7.24 19.90 1.83
C GLU A 100 6.45 20.57 0.69
N SER A 101 5.13 20.50 0.72
CA SER A 101 4.25 21.18 -0.25
C SER A 101 4.46 22.69 -0.28
N LYS A 102 4.73 23.34 0.86
CA LYS A 102 4.97 24.80 0.92
C LYS A 102 6.30 25.20 0.27
N LYS A 103 7.33 24.36 0.37
CA LYS A 103 8.70 24.67 -0.09
C LYS A 103 9.08 24.06 -1.44
N ASN A 104 8.34 23.04 -1.91
CA ASN A 104 8.65 22.30 -3.12
C ASN A 104 7.46 22.30 -4.10
N ALA A 105 7.52 23.18 -5.11
CA ALA A 105 6.46 23.34 -6.10
C ALA A 105 6.19 22.04 -6.91
N LYS A 106 7.20 21.19 -7.13
CA LYS A 106 7.02 19.91 -7.84
C LYS A 106 6.26 18.92 -6.98
N PHE A 107 6.60 18.83 -5.69
CA PHE A 107 5.88 18.00 -4.74
C PHE A 107 4.44 18.49 -4.58
N LYS A 108 4.23 19.79 -4.37
CA LYS A 108 2.90 20.42 -4.26
C LYS A 108 1.97 20.05 -5.42
N LYS A 109 2.50 20.13 -6.65
CA LYS A 109 1.76 19.80 -7.89
C LYS A 109 1.18 18.38 -7.88
N ILE A 110 1.82 17.43 -7.20
CA ILE A 110 1.36 16.04 -7.06
C ILE A 110 0.51 15.87 -5.80
N TYR A 111 0.98 16.42 -4.68
CA TYR A 111 0.39 16.21 -3.36
C TYR A 111 -1.03 16.79 -3.23
N GLU A 112 -1.29 17.99 -3.74
CA GLU A 112 -2.62 18.61 -3.62
C GLU A 112 -3.74 17.79 -4.27
N PRO A 113 -3.66 17.40 -5.56
CA PRO A 113 -4.67 16.55 -6.17
C PRO A 113 -4.70 15.15 -5.56
N TRP A 114 -3.54 14.58 -5.19
CA TRP A 114 -3.49 13.28 -4.51
C TRP A 114 -4.23 13.31 -3.16
N LYS A 115 -4.02 14.35 -2.35
CA LYS A 115 -4.65 14.52 -1.03
C LYS A 115 -6.16 14.59 -1.16
N ARG A 116 -6.66 15.36 -2.13
CA ARG A 116 -8.09 15.44 -2.43
C ARG A 116 -8.64 14.09 -2.86
N PHE A 117 -7.99 13.42 -3.83
CA PHE A 117 -8.41 12.11 -4.30
C PHE A 117 -8.45 11.08 -3.17
N ARG A 118 -7.47 11.07 -2.27
CA ARG A 118 -7.46 10.21 -1.07
C ARG A 118 -8.68 10.48 -0.17
N GLN A 119 -9.07 11.74 0.03
CA GLN A 119 -10.25 12.09 0.82
C GLN A 119 -11.53 11.56 0.16
N ASP A 120 -11.69 11.81 -1.15
CA ASP A 120 -12.85 11.35 -1.92
C ASP A 120 -12.96 9.81 -1.91
N GLN A 121 -11.84 9.10 -2.09
CA GLN A 121 -11.78 7.63 -2.03
C GLN A 121 -12.12 7.09 -0.63
N ASN A 122 -11.59 7.70 0.44
CA ASN A 122 -11.90 7.28 1.79
C ASN A 122 -13.38 7.52 2.12
N GLN A 123 -13.96 8.63 1.64
CA GLN A 123 -15.38 8.89 1.79
C GLN A 123 -16.20 7.82 1.07
N TRP A 124 -15.87 7.48 -0.17
CA TRP A 124 -16.56 6.42 -0.92
C TRP A 124 -16.41 5.05 -0.25
N ALA A 125 -15.18 4.67 0.12
CA ALA A 125 -14.90 3.39 0.78
C ALA A 125 -15.63 3.26 2.12
N SER A 126 -15.92 4.37 2.81
CA SER A 126 -16.69 4.37 4.06
C SER A 126 -18.16 3.97 3.90
N VAL A 127 -18.70 4.05 2.67
CA VAL A 127 -20.13 3.76 2.40
C VAL A 127 -20.39 2.28 2.16
N ALA A 128 -19.53 1.61 1.39
CA ALA A 128 -19.76 0.24 0.93
C ALA A 128 -18.65 -0.73 1.38
N GLU A 129 -17.42 -0.50 0.91
CA GLU A 129 -16.30 -1.45 1.10
C GLU A 129 -15.94 -1.68 2.57
N ALA A 130 -15.69 -0.60 3.32
CA ALA A 130 -15.28 -0.73 4.71
C ALA A 130 -16.38 -1.33 5.61
N PRO A 131 -17.66 -0.90 5.54
CA PRO A 131 -18.73 -1.55 6.29
C PRO A 131 -18.92 -3.02 5.94
N MET A 132 -18.93 -3.37 4.65
CA MET A 132 -19.09 -4.76 4.21
C MET A 132 -17.91 -5.62 4.69
N GLN A 133 -16.68 -5.17 4.50
CA GLN A 133 -15.49 -5.91 4.91
C GLN A 133 -15.47 -6.12 6.44
N ASN A 134 -15.80 -5.08 7.22
CA ASN A 134 -15.88 -5.19 8.67
C ASN A 134 -16.94 -6.20 9.13
N TYR A 135 -18.09 -6.27 8.45
CA TYR A 135 -19.13 -7.27 8.72
C TYR A 135 -18.64 -8.69 8.41
N LEU A 136 -18.01 -8.91 7.25
CA LEU A 136 -17.49 -10.22 6.83
C LEU A 136 -16.33 -10.73 7.70
N ILE A 137 -15.56 -9.84 8.33
CA ILE A 137 -14.51 -10.21 9.29
C ILE A 137 -15.10 -10.68 10.62
N ASN A 138 -16.25 -10.14 11.04
CA ASN A 138 -16.87 -10.43 12.33
C ASN A 138 -18.34 -10.87 12.22
N PRO A 139 -18.69 -11.86 11.37
CA PRO A 139 -20.07 -12.26 11.22
C PRO A 139 -20.56 -12.87 12.54
N GLY A 140 -21.62 -12.29 13.09
CA GLY A 140 -22.28 -12.80 14.30
C GLY A 140 -21.59 -12.49 15.63
N LYS A 141 -20.50 -11.71 15.66
CA LYS A 141 -20.02 -11.12 16.92
C LYS A 141 -20.88 -9.88 17.22
N LYS A 142 -21.67 -9.94 18.29
CA LYS A 142 -22.32 -8.76 18.88
C LYS A 142 -21.27 -7.80 19.43
#